data_AF-A0A7U5D2H0-F1
#
_entry.id   AF-A0A7U5D2H0-F1
#
_cell.length_a   1.000
_cell.length_b   1.000
_cell.length_c   1.000
_cell.angle_alpha   90.00
_cell.angle_beta   90.00
_cell.angle_gamma   90.00
#
_symmetry.space_group_name_H-M   'P 1'
#
loop_
_entity.id
_entity.type
_entity.pdbx_description
1 polymer ?
#
loop_
_entity_poly.entity_id
_entity_poly.type
_entity_poly.pdbx_seq_one_letter_code
_entity_poly.pdbx_strand_id
1 'polypeptide(L)'
;MKKLLAVTPIILLLAACATNAPMNNGNNTQAQKVQTFTCNDNAKVAAAYSANGKVANLSLTLPKLGLRNKRVNLKQAVSGSGARYIKESSSKASYEWQTKANVGVLSISSVNDRKYSVTCRL
;
A
#
# COMPACT_ATOMS: atom_id res chain seq x y z
N MET A 1 -20.99 73.57 -7.81
CA MET A 1 -20.33 72.43 -8.49
C MET A 1 -18.93 72.27 -7.89
N LYS A 2 -18.71 71.30 -7.00
CA LYS A 2 -17.39 71.04 -6.40
C LYS A 2 -16.77 69.84 -7.12
N LYS A 3 -15.65 70.09 -7.81
CA LYS A 3 -14.72 69.06 -8.28
C LYS A 3 -13.58 69.00 -7.28
N LEU A 4 -13.02 67.81 -7.06
CA LEU A 4 -11.58 67.50 -6.99
C LEU A 4 -11.41 66.06 -6.49
N LEU A 5 -11.04 65.18 -7.42
CA LEU A 5 -10.51 63.84 -7.15
C LEU A 5 -9.02 64.00 -6.88
N ALA A 6 -8.51 63.45 -5.77
CA ALA A 6 -7.09 63.30 -5.52
C ALA A 6 -6.75 61.80 -5.53
N VAL A 7 -5.97 61.39 -6.53
CA VAL A 7 -5.45 60.03 -6.71
C VAL A 7 -4.02 60.02 -6.19
N THR A 8 -3.71 59.14 -5.23
CA THR A 8 -2.37 58.90 -4.71
C THR A 8 -1.72 57.70 -5.41
N PRO A 9 -0.45 57.77 -5.85
CA PRO A 9 0.27 56.60 -6.34
C PRO A 9 0.91 55.83 -5.16
N ILE A 10 0.52 54.56 -4.99
CA ILE A 10 1.23 53.61 -4.14
C ILE A 10 2.30 52.96 -5.01
N ILE A 11 3.58 53.23 -4.72
CA ILE A 11 4.70 52.55 -5.36
C ILE A 11 4.91 51.22 -4.62
N LEU A 12 4.50 50.11 -5.26
CA LEU A 12 4.85 48.76 -4.83
C LEU A 12 6.28 48.43 -5.28
N LEU A 13 7.18 48.25 -4.33
CA LEU A 13 8.49 47.63 -4.55
C LEU A 13 8.28 46.13 -4.78
N LEU A 14 8.48 45.67 -6.03
CA LEU A 14 8.58 44.24 -6.32
C LEU A 14 9.94 43.72 -5.84
N ALA A 15 9.97 43.13 -4.65
CA ALA A 15 11.08 42.27 -4.25
C ALA A 15 11.03 40.98 -5.09
N ALA A 16 11.91 40.90 -6.10
CA ALA A 16 12.10 39.69 -6.88
C ALA A 16 12.84 38.66 -6.01
N CYS A 17 12.10 37.75 -5.37
CA CYS A 17 12.69 36.51 -4.86
C CYS A 17 12.99 35.61 -6.07
N ALA A 18 14.25 35.54 -6.48
CA ALA A 18 14.75 34.48 -7.32
C ALA A 18 14.71 33.17 -6.53
N THR A 19 13.55 32.50 -6.52
CA THR A 19 13.42 31.16 -5.98
C THR A 19 14.05 30.20 -6.98
N ASN A 20 15.31 29.83 -6.73
CA ASN A 20 15.92 28.68 -7.39
C ASN A 20 15.15 27.44 -6.91
N ALA A 21 14.22 26.95 -7.73
CA ALA A 21 13.55 25.69 -7.45
C ALA A 21 14.61 24.58 -7.43
N PRO A 22 14.69 23.76 -6.37
CA PRO A 22 15.48 22.55 -6.45
C PRO A 22 14.83 21.68 -7.54
N MET A 23 15.59 21.38 -8.61
CA MET A 23 15.25 20.25 -9.47
C MET A 23 15.41 18.98 -8.62
N ASN A 24 14.33 18.62 -7.93
CA ASN A 24 14.18 17.30 -7.39
C ASN A 24 14.00 16.38 -8.61
N ASN A 25 15.09 15.72 -8.99
CA ASN A 25 15.07 14.56 -9.87
C ASN A 25 14.42 13.39 -9.10
N GLY A 26 13.17 13.60 -8.71
CA GLY A 26 12.35 12.64 -8.00
C GLY A 26 11.91 11.64 -9.03
N ASN A 27 12.65 10.54 -9.14
CA ASN A 27 12.18 9.31 -9.73
C ASN A 27 10.77 9.08 -9.18
N ASN A 28 9.74 9.27 -10.03
CA ASN A 28 8.33 9.24 -9.68
C ASN A 28 7.96 7.82 -9.26
N THR A 29 8.39 7.43 -8.07
CA THR A 29 8.13 6.14 -7.47
C THR A 29 6.86 6.36 -6.68
N GLN A 30 5.74 6.30 -7.40
CA GLN A 30 4.39 6.37 -6.85
C GLN A 30 4.35 5.51 -5.58
N ALA A 31 4.26 6.14 -4.41
CA ALA A 31 4.37 5.46 -3.13
C ALA A 31 3.32 4.33 -3.06
N GLN A 32 3.76 3.08 -2.97
CA GLN A 32 2.83 1.96 -2.89
C GLN A 32 2.04 2.04 -1.59
N LYS A 33 0.72 2.16 -1.69
CA LYS A 33 -0.16 2.20 -0.54
C LYS A 33 -0.06 0.88 0.22
N VAL A 34 0.48 0.93 1.42
CA VAL A 34 0.54 -0.21 2.34
C VAL A 34 -0.74 -0.24 3.17
N GLN A 35 -1.43 -1.38 3.17
CA GLN A 35 -2.58 -1.65 4.01
C GLN A 35 -2.18 -2.66 5.08
N THR A 36 -2.42 -2.32 6.35
CA THR A 36 -2.11 -3.23 7.46
C THR A 36 -3.40 -3.80 8.00
N PHE A 37 -3.49 -5.13 8.03
CA PHE A 37 -4.62 -5.86 8.56
C PHE A 37 -4.24 -6.51 9.88
N THR A 38 -5.12 -6.40 10.87
CA THR A 38 -5.06 -7.18 12.11
C THR A 38 -5.88 -8.44 11.92
N CYS A 39 -5.31 -9.58 12.29
CA CYS A 39 -5.92 -10.87 12.09
C CYS A 39 -6.21 -11.56 13.42
N ASN A 40 -7.02 -12.61 13.37
CA ASN A 40 -7.15 -13.53 14.48
C ASN A 40 -5.76 -14.07 14.90
N ASP A 41 -5.66 -14.65 16.09
CA ASP A 41 -4.41 -15.24 16.61
C ASP A 41 -3.24 -14.25 16.75
N ASN A 42 -3.55 -12.96 16.93
CA ASN A 42 -2.58 -11.86 16.99
C ASN A 42 -1.69 -11.76 15.74
N ALA A 43 -2.16 -12.32 14.62
CA ALA A 43 -1.45 -12.22 13.35
C ALA A 43 -1.64 -10.84 12.72
N LYS A 44 -0.69 -10.45 11.86
CA LYS A 44 -0.72 -9.21 11.09
C LYS A 44 -0.27 -9.46 9.66
N VAL A 45 -0.97 -8.82 8.72
CA VAL A 45 -0.63 -8.81 7.30
C VAL A 45 -0.48 -7.36 6.85
N ALA A 46 0.72 -6.94 6.50
CA ALA A 46 0.94 -5.68 5.80
C ALA A 46 1.06 -5.95 4.31
N ALA A 47 0.10 -5.47 3.52
CA ALA A 47 0.00 -5.68 2.09
C ALA A 47 0.33 -4.38 1.33
N ALA A 48 1.42 -4.40 0.55
CA ALA A 48 1.74 -3.35 -0.41
C ALA A 48 1.33 -3.82 -1.81
N TYR A 49 0.36 -3.14 -2.41
CA TYR A 49 -0.14 -3.48 -3.74
C TYR A 49 0.57 -2.67 -4.82
N SER A 50 0.87 -3.33 -5.95
CA SER A 50 1.41 -2.62 -7.11
C SER A 50 0.40 -1.63 -7.67
N ALA A 51 0.89 -0.55 -8.30
CA ALA A 51 0.04 0.48 -8.89
C ALA A 51 -0.97 -0.08 -9.91
N ASN A 52 -0.60 -1.15 -10.63
CA ASN A 52 -1.47 -1.86 -11.57
C ASN A 52 -2.31 -2.99 -10.92
N GLY A 53 -2.24 -3.16 -9.60
CA GLY A 53 -2.98 -4.17 -8.85
C GLY A 53 -2.55 -5.63 -9.08
N LYS A 54 -1.57 -5.90 -9.95
CA LYS A 54 -1.17 -7.26 -10.36
C LYS A 54 -0.31 -8.00 -9.33
N VAL A 55 0.27 -7.28 -8.36
CA VAL A 55 1.18 -7.84 -7.36
C VAL A 55 0.78 -7.37 -5.96
N ALA A 56 0.85 -8.28 -4.99
CA ALA A 56 0.77 -7.97 -3.58
C ALA A 56 2.07 -8.43 -2.89
N ASN A 57 2.80 -7.48 -2.32
CA ASN A 57 3.96 -7.74 -1.46
C ASN A 57 3.49 -7.75 -0.01
N LEU A 58 3.49 -8.93 0.61
CA LEU A 58 3.07 -9.09 2.00
C LEU A 58 4.27 -9.10 2.94
N SER A 59 4.12 -8.47 4.09
CA SER A 59 4.91 -8.71 5.29
C SER A 59 4.01 -9.38 6.33
N LEU A 60 4.36 -10.60 6.71
CA LEU A 60 3.54 -11.47 7.55
C LEU A 60 4.15 -11.60 8.95
N THR A 61 3.34 -11.39 9.96
CA THR A 61 3.63 -11.80 11.35
C THR A 61 2.56 -12.79 11.77
N LEU A 62 2.93 -14.06 11.94
CA LEU A 62 2.03 -15.18 12.22
C LEU A 62 2.56 -15.93 13.47
N PRO A 63 2.19 -15.49 14.68
CA PRO A 63 2.72 -16.05 15.93
C PRO A 63 2.54 -17.56 16.06
N LYS A 64 1.38 -18.10 15.67
CA LYS A 64 1.11 -19.55 15.67
C LYS A 64 2.06 -20.38 14.81
N LEU A 65 2.68 -19.77 13.80
CA LEU A 65 3.67 -20.41 12.93
C LEU A 65 5.11 -19.99 13.27
N GLY A 66 5.32 -19.20 14.32
CA GLY A 66 6.63 -18.64 14.67
C GLY A 66 7.20 -17.66 13.64
N LEU A 67 6.38 -17.15 12.71
CA LEU A 67 6.85 -16.28 11.63
C LEU A 67 6.78 -14.80 12.05
N ARG A 68 7.89 -14.08 11.87
CA ARG A 68 7.99 -12.64 12.13
C ARG A 68 8.54 -11.94 10.89
N ASN A 69 7.84 -10.92 10.40
CA ASN A 69 8.22 -10.14 9.22
C ASN A 69 8.55 -10.98 7.97
N LYS A 70 7.87 -12.12 7.80
CA LYS A 70 8.06 -12.99 6.64
C LYS A 70 7.54 -12.28 5.39
N ARG A 71 8.43 -12.01 4.44
CA ARG A 71 8.05 -11.40 3.16
C ARG A 71 7.61 -12.43 2.14
N VAL A 72 6.51 -12.14 1.44
CA VAL A 72 5.96 -12.97 0.36
C VAL A 72 5.50 -12.07 -0.78
N ASN A 73 5.95 -12.35 -2.00
CA ASN A 73 5.43 -11.71 -3.21
C ASN A 73 4.39 -12.63 -3.85
N LEU A 74 3.20 -12.10 -4.12
CA LEU A 74 2.10 -12.82 -4.73
C LEU A 74 1.65 -12.12 -6.00
N LYS A 75 1.20 -12.90 -6.99
CA LYS A 75 0.63 -12.41 -8.23
C LYS A 75 -0.89 -12.49 -8.18
N GLN A 76 -1.56 -11.52 -8.76
CA GLN A 76 -3.02 -11.54 -8.87
C GLN A 76 -3.46 -12.75 -9.69
N ALA A 77 -4.52 -13.41 -9.22
CA ALA A 77 -5.21 -14.49 -9.90
C ALA A 77 -6.69 -14.17 -10.06
N VAL A 78 -7.35 -14.87 -10.98
CA VAL A 78 -8.80 -14.75 -11.20
C VAL A 78 -9.55 -15.13 -9.91
N SER A 79 -10.61 -14.38 -9.62
CA SER A 79 -11.54 -14.60 -8.51
C SER A 79 -12.95 -14.23 -8.93
N GLY A 80 -13.96 -14.92 -8.38
CA GLY A 80 -15.37 -14.55 -8.57
C GLY A 80 -15.81 -13.34 -7.74
N SER A 81 -15.11 -13.02 -6.65
CA SER A 81 -15.38 -11.84 -5.83
C SER A 81 -14.13 -11.33 -5.13
N GLY A 82 -14.00 -10.01 -5.02
CA GLY A 82 -12.84 -9.38 -4.39
C GLY A 82 -11.54 -9.57 -5.20
N ALA A 83 -10.40 -9.35 -4.56
CA ALA A 83 -9.09 -9.56 -5.14
C ALA A 83 -8.42 -10.80 -4.55
N ARG A 84 -7.81 -11.61 -5.41
CA ARG A 84 -7.10 -12.84 -5.04
C ARG A 84 -5.68 -12.76 -5.55
N TYR A 85 -4.74 -13.08 -4.66
CA TYR A 85 -3.31 -13.10 -4.96
C TYR A 85 -2.75 -14.45 -4.53
N ILE A 86 -1.95 -15.07 -5.39
CA ILE A 86 -1.36 -16.37 -5.13
C ILE A 86 0.15 -16.33 -5.33
N LYS A 87 0.85 -17.10 -4.52
CA LYS A 87 2.18 -17.59 -4.82
C LYS A 87 2.08 -19.10 -4.89
N GLU A 88 2.08 -19.61 -6.12
CA GLU A 88 2.10 -21.05 -6.34
C GLU A 88 3.36 -21.68 -5.75
N SER A 89 3.24 -22.97 -5.44
CA SER A 89 4.17 -23.72 -4.59
C SER A 89 5.62 -23.48 -4.99
N SER A 90 6.35 -22.77 -4.13
CA SER A 90 7.78 -22.98 -4.03
C SER A 90 8.01 -24.33 -3.33
N SER A 91 9.20 -24.91 -3.38
CA SER A 91 9.56 -26.19 -2.70
C SER A 91 9.33 -26.24 -1.17
N LYS A 92 8.65 -25.24 -0.58
CA LYS A 92 8.41 -25.07 0.86
C LYS A 92 6.92 -24.87 1.19
N ALA A 93 6.21 -24.01 0.46
CA ALA A 93 4.81 -23.68 0.70
C ALA A 93 4.19 -22.88 -0.46
N SER A 94 2.87 -22.95 -0.58
CA SER A 94 2.02 -22.03 -1.35
C SER A 94 1.32 -21.04 -0.42
N TYR A 95 1.00 -19.87 -0.97
CA TYR A 95 0.35 -18.77 -0.26
C TYR A 95 -0.79 -18.23 -1.10
N GLU A 96 -1.89 -17.91 -0.44
CA GLU A 96 -3.03 -17.26 -1.04
C GLU A 96 -3.53 -16.14 -0.13
N TRP A 97 -3.73 -14.96 -0.71
CA TRP A 97 -4.26 -13.78 -0.05
C TRP A 97 -5.49 -13.30 -0.79
N GLN A 98 -6.65 -13.43 -0.15
CA GLN A 98 -7.92 -12.94 -0.67
C GLN A 98 -8.38 -11.73 0.12
N THR A 99 -8.94 -10.72 -0.56
CA THR A 99 -9.50 -9.53 0.08
C THR A 99 -10.82 -9.13 -0.56
N LYS A 100 -11.74 -8.63 0.27
CA LYS A 100 -13.00 -8.02 -0.16
C LYS A 100 -13.37 -6.94 0.86
N ALA A 101 -13.54 -5.70 0.38
CA ALA A 101 -13.73 -4.53 1.23
C ALA A 101 -12.64 -4.42 2.31
N ASN A 102 -13.01 -4.41 3.58
CA ASN A 102 -12.12 -4.32 4.74
C ASN A 102 -11.74 -5.68 5.34
N VAL A 103 -12.06 -6.79 4.67
CA VAL A 103 -11.77 -8.15 5.12
C VAL A 103 -10.71 -8.80 4.23
N GLY A 104 -9.79 -9.53 4.84
CA GLY A 104 -8.82 -10.37 4.16
C GLY A 104 -8.75 -11.78 4.74
N VAL A 105 -8.35 -12.75 3.94
CA VAL A 105 -8.07 -14.13 4.35
C VAL A 105 -6.72 -14.53 3.79
N LEU A 106 -5.80 -14.90 4.68
CA LEU A 106 -4.51 -15.47 4.32
C LEU A 106 -4.57 -16.98 4.51
N SER A 107 -4.27 -17.73 3.46
CA SER A 107 -4.17 -19.19 3.47
C SER A 107 -2.76 -19.61 3.07
N ILE A 108 -2.20 -20.56 3.82
CA ILE A 108 -0.85 -21.12 3.62
C ILE A 108 -0.98 -22.63 3.62
N SER A 109 -0.46 -23.27 2.57
CA SER A 109 -0.36 -24.73 2.49
C SER A 109 1.11 -25.12 2.38
N SER A 110 1.59 -25.94 3.31
CA SER A 110 2.94 -26.50 3.26
C SER A 110 3.00 -27.72 2.34
N VAL A 111 4.20 -28.10 1.90
CA VAL A 111 4.46 -29.33 1.13
C VAL A 111 4.07 -30.63 1.85
N ASN A 112 3.90 -30.59 3.17
CA ASN A 112 3.42 -31.73 3.98
C ASN A 112 1.91 -31.67 4.26
N ASP A 113 1.13 -31.03 3.39
CA ASP A 113 -0.33 -30.83 3.50
C ASP A 113 -0.85 -30.11 4.75
N ARG A 114 0.04 -29.55 5.58
CA ARG A 114 -0.34 -28.70 6.71
C ARG A 114 -0.91 -27.39 6.19
N LYS A 115 -2.17 -27.12 6.53
CA LYS A 115 -2.89 -25.90 6.16
C LYS A 115 -2.99 -24.95 7.36
N TYR A 116 -2.79 -23.67 7.10
CA TYR A 116 -3.04 -22.59 8.04
C TYR A 116 -3.89 -21.53 7.32
N SER A 117 -4.94 -21.04 7.97
CA SER A 117 -5.74 -19.94 7.45
C SER A 117 -6.08 -18.97 8.57
N VAL A 118 -6.06 -17.67 8.26
CA VAL A 118 -6.42 -16.64 9.20
C VAL A 118 -7.23 -15.53 8.52
N THR A 119 -8.34 -15.16 9.17
CA THR A 119 -9.16 -14.02 8.76
C THR A 119 -8.62 -12.74 9.39
N CYS A 120 -8.64 -11.68 8.60
CA CYS A 120 -8.07 -10.39 8.91
C CYS A 120 -9.06 -9.27 8.62
N ARG A 121 -8.92 -8.17 9.35
CA ARG A 121 -9.66 -6.92 9.13
C ARG A 121 -8.69 -5.75 9.06
N LEU A 122 -8.98 -4.80 8.18
CA LEU A 122 -8.22 -3.56 8.04
C LEU A 122 -8.30 -2.73 9.33
#